data_AF-A0A963RP49-F1
#
_entry.id   AF-A0A963RP49-F1
#
_cell.length_a   1.000
_cell.length_b   1.000
_cell.length_c   1.000
_cell.angle_alpha   90.00
_cell.angle_beta   90.00
_cell.angle_gamma   90.00
#
_symmetry.space_group_name_H-M   'P 1'
#
loop_
_entity.id
_entity.type
_entity.pdbx_description
1 polymer ?
#
loop_
_entity_poly.entity_id
_entity_poly.type
_entity_poly.pdbx_seq_one_letter_code
_entity_poly.pdbx_strand_id
1 'polypeptide(L)' 'QGDADNFLQEQLKTHLLQEASGAADYPMTIRMQPGYDHSYFFIASFIGEHLAFHAGCLY' A
#
# COMPACT_ATOMS: atom_id res chain seq x y z
N GLN A 1 2.75 -0.31 -1.28
CA GLN A 1 2.82 -1.09 -2.53
C GLN A 1 4.24 -1.03 -3.05
N GLY A 2 4.86 -2.17 -3.38
CA GLY A 2 6.15 -2.19 -4.05
C GLY A 2 6.03 -1.69 -5.50
N ASP A 3 6.94 -0.82 -5.95
CA ASP A 3 6.92 -0.32 -7.33
C ASP A 3 7.63 -1.25 -8.34
N ALA A 4 8.43 -2.20 -7.84
CA ALA A 4 9.06 -3.27 -8.61
C ALA A 4 8.25 -4.58 -8.55
N ASP A 5 6.99 -4.49 -8.12
CA ASP A 5 6.06 -5.62 -8.09
C ASP A 5 5.63 -5.98 -9.53
N ASN A 6 5.95 -7.21 -9.95
CA ASN A 6 5.63 -7.71 -11.29
C ASN A 6 4.13 -7.79 -11.59
N PHE A 7 3.27 -7.71 -10.58
CA PHE A 7 1.81 -7.73 -10.71
C PHE A 7 1.18 -6.33 -10.70
N LEU A 8 1.98 -5.28 -10.50
CA LEU A 8 1.50 -3.91 -10.27
C LEU A 8 0.56 -3.40 -11.37
N GLN A 9 0.96 -3.55 -12.64
CA GLN A 9 0.24 -2.96 -13.76
C GLN A 9 -0.93 -3.83 -14.23
N GLU A 10 -0.72 -5.15 -14.33
CA GLU A 10 -1.70 -6.05 -14.94
C GLU A 10 -2.80 -6.47 -13.96
N GLN A 11 -2.46 -6.65 -12.68
CA GLN A 11 -3.36 -7.22 -11.67
C GLN A 11 -3.76 -6.20 -10.61
N LEU A 12 -2.79 -5.57 -9.95
CA LEU A 12 -3.05 -4.76 -8.76
C LEU A 12 -3.65 -3.39 -9.09
N LYS A 13 -3.17 -2.75 -10.17
CA LYS A 13 -3.67 -1.47 -10.69
C LYS A 13 -3.89 -0.42 -9.60
N THR A 14 -2.89 -0.25 -8.73
CA THR A 14 -2.98 0.62 -7.54
C THR A 14 -3.43 2.06 -7.85
N HIS A 15 -3.15 2.56 -9.06
CA HIS A 15 -3.64 3.86 -9.53
C HIS A 15 -5.17 3.96 -9.52
N LEU A 16 -5.91 2.89 -9.85
CA LEU A 16 -7.38 2.90 -9.84
C LEU A 16 -7.93 3.11 -8.42
N LEU A 17 -7.25 2.56 -7.41
CA LEU A 17 -7.64 2.79 -6.01
C LEU A 17 -7.34 4.23 -5.56
N GLN A 18 -6.20 4.79 -5.99
CA GLN A 18 -5.86 6.20 -5.74
C GLN A 18 -6.91 7.12 -6.35
N GLU A 19 -7.24 6.93 -7.62
CA GLU A 19 -8.28 7.69 -8.33
C GLU A 19 -9.64 7.59 -7.64
N ALA A 20 -10.07 6.37 -7.30
CA ALA A 20 -11.34 6.13 -6.61
C ALA A 20 -11.38 6.80 -5.23
N SER A 21 -10.29 6.73 -4.46
CA SER A 21 -10.21 7.39 -3.14
C SER A 21 -10.27 8.92 -3.25
N GLY A 22 -9.60 9.49 -4.25
CA GLY A 22 -9.63 10.94 -4.51
C GLY A 22 -11.01 11.41 -4.97
N ALA A 23 -11.68 10.65 -5.83
CA ALA A 23 -13.04 10.97 -6.29
C ALA A 23 -14.08 10.91 -5.16
N ALA A 24 -13.86 10.06 -4.15
CA ALA A 24 -14.75 9.89 -3.01
C ALA A 24 -14.39 10.77 -1.80
N ASP A 25 -13.33 11.59 -1.88
CA ASP A 25 -12.74 12.31 -0.75
C ASP A 25 -12.48 11.39 0.46
N TYR A 26 -12.08 10.15 0.18
CA TYR A 26 -11.83 9.14 1.21
C TYR A 26 -10.40 9.31 1.75
N PRO A 27 -10.20 9.36 3.09
CA PRO A 27 -8.90 9.65 3.69
C PRO A 27 -7.94 8.44 3.59
N MET A 28 -7.40 8.21 2.40
CA MET A 28 -6.51 7.09 2.09
C MET A 28 -5.06 7.55 1.93
N THR A 29 -4.15 6.86 2.59
CA THR A 29 -2.70 7.06 2.43
C THR A 29 -2.09 5.86 1.69
N ILE A 30 -1.81 6.03 0.39
CA ILE A 30 -1.13 5.01 -0.41
C ILE A 30 0.35 5.36 -0.54
N ARG A 31 1.22 4.48 -0.05
CA ARG A 31 2.69 4.62 -0.14
C ARG A 31 3.27 3.66 -1.17
N MET A 32 3.96 4.21 -2.16
CA MET A 32 4.77 3.43 -3.10
C MET A 32 6.17 3.23 -2.50
N GLN A 33 6.70 2.02 -2.57
CA GLN A 33 7.96 1.63 -1.95
C GLN A 33 8.97 1.24 -3.04
N PRO A 34 9.95 2.12 -3.34
CA PRO A 34 10.90 1.92 -4.42
C PRO A 34 11.75 0.65 -4.28
N GLY A 35 11.82 -0.13 -5.35
CA GLY A 35 12.62 -1.36 -5.46
C GLY A 35 12.03 -2.58 -4.74
N TYR A 36 10.87 -2.45 -4.10
CA TYR A 36 10.21 -3.57 -3.42
C TYR A 36 9.29 -4.35 -4.33
N ASP A 37 9.27 -5.67 -4.13
CA ASP A 37 8.53 -6.65 -4.92
C ASP A 37 7.23 -7.10 -4.23
N HIS A 38 6.70 -8.26 -4.62
CA HIS A 38 5.48 -8.86 -4.06
C HIS A 38 5.75 -9.85 -2.90
N SER A 39 6.99 -9.98 -2.42
CA SER A 39 7.37 -11.05 -1.51
C SER A 39 7.03 -10.74 -0.05
N TYR A 40 7.15 -11.76 0.81
CA TYR A 40 7.12 -11.54 2.26
C TYR A 40 8.30 -10.70 2.78
N PHE A 41 9.40 -10.55 2.03
CA PHE A 41 10.48 -9.61 2.41
C PHE A 41 10.00 -8.16 2.33
N PHE A 42 9.22 -7.82 1.30
CA PHE A 42 8.56 -6.52 1.21
C PHE A 42 7.59 -6.32 2.39
N ILE A 43 6.72 -7.30 2.66
CA ILE A 43 5.74 -7.21 3.75
C ILE A 43 6.44 -7.01 5.10
N ALA A 44 7.42 -7.85 5.42
CA ALA A 44 8.14 -7.81 6.69
C ALA A 44 8.90 -6.49 6.91
N SER A 45 9.33 -5.83 5.84
CA SER A 45 10.02 -4.54 5.91
C SER A 45 9.13 -3.41 6.48
N PHE A 46 7.81 -3.47 6.22
CA PHE A 46 6.88 -2.39 6.59
C PHE A 46 5.78 -2.83 7.56
N ILE A 47 5.68 -4.12 7.93
CA ILE A 47 4.60 -4.63 8.78
C ILE A 47 4.54 -3.93 10.14
N GLY A 48 5.67 -3.52 10.72
CA GLY A 48 5.70 -2.78 11.98
C GLY A 48 4.97 -1.43 11.91
N GLU A 49 5.08 -0.73 10.78
CA GLU A 49 4.37 0.54 10.56
C GLU A 49 2.86 0.34 10.43
N HIS A 50 2.44 -0.74 9.76
CA HIS A 50 1.02 -1.11 9.66
C HIS A 50 0.43 -1.50 11.02
N LEU A 51 1.19 -2.23 11.84
CA LEU A 51 0.78 -2.56 13.21
C LEU A 51 0.63 -1.31 14.07
N ALA A 52 1.58 -0.37 13.99
CA ALA A 52 1.50 0.91 14.71
C ALA A 52 0.29 1.75 14.26
N PHE A 53 0.01 1.80 12.96
CA PHE A 53 -1.19 2.44 12.43
C PHE A 53 -2.47 1.84 13.02
N HIS A 54 -2.62 0.51 12.97
CA HIS A 54 -3.80 -0.16 13.53
C HIS A 54 -3.91 0.01 15.04
N ALA A 55 -2.79 -0.04 15.77
CA ALA A 55 -2.79 0.19 17.21
C ALA A 55 -3.32 1.58 17.58
N GLY A 56 -3.07 2.60 16.76
CA GLY A 56 -3.61 3.94 16.93
C GLY A 56 -5.12 4.08 16.72
N CYS A 57 -5.78 3.08 16.13
CA CYS A 57 -7.23 3.06 15.91
C CYS A 57 -7.99 2.20 16.92
N LEU A 58 -7.31 1.58 17.89
CA LEU A 58 -7.93 0.70 18.89
C LEU A 58 -8.47 1.45 20.12
N TYR A 59 -8.29 2.76 20.21
CA TYR A 59 -8.74 3.63 21.30
C TYR A 59 -9.40 4.89 20.75
#